data_AF-A0A1F8FA88-F1
#
_entry.id   AF-A0A1F8FA88-F1
#
_cell.length_a   1.000
_cell.length_b   1.000
_cell.length_c   1.000
_cell.angle_alpha   90.00
_cell.angle_beta   90.00
_cell.angle_gamma   90.00
#
_symmetry.space_group_name_H-M   'P 1'
#
loop_
_entity.id
_entity.type
_entity.pdbx_description
1 polymer ?
#
loop_
_entity_poly.entity_id
_entity_poly.type
_entity_poly.pdbx_seq_one_letter_code
_entity_poly.pdbx_strand_id
1 'polypeptide(L)'
;MDIKEIKNLVKSSKTVLVMENNEPSMVVMDYEVYKNLASQEQPAKVQVRHEGNGHHNGVLPKQNNREEEIEILERINKEILALKDEIEREEKDLVVAID
;
A
#
# COMPACT_ATOMS: atom_id res chain seq x y z
N MET A 1 4.65 11.17 27.03
CA MET A 1 5.21 10.47 25.86
C MET A 1 6.72 10.64 25.86
N ASP A 2 7.51 9.57 25.76
CA ASP A 2 8.98 9.67 25.70
C ASP A 2 9.44 9.84 24.24
N ILE A 3 10.01 11.01 23.93
CA ILE A 3 10.51 11.37 22.60
C ILE A 3 11.63 10.43 22.14
N LYS A 4 12.45 9.89 23.06
CA LYS A 4 13.54 8.98 22.69
C LYS A 4 13.02 7.64 22.18
N GLU A 5 11.98 7.13 22.82
CA GLU A 5 11.32 5.88 22.42
C GLU A 5 10.66 6.02 21.05
N ILE A 6 9.91 7.12 20.84
CA ILE A 6 9.31 7.44 19.54
C ILE A 6 10.37 7.55 18.45
N LYS A 7 11.48 8.23 18.73
CA LYS A 7 12.59 8.38 17.78
C LYS A 7 13.22 7.04 17.42
N ASN A 8 13.32 6.11 18.37
CA ASN A 8 13.82 4.76 18.10
C ASN A 8 12.82 3.95 17.27
N LEU A 9 11.52 4.08 17.55
CA LEU A 9 10.46 3.44 16.78
C LEU A 9 10.46 3.92 15.32
N VAL A 10 10.48 5.23 15.09
CA VAL A 10 10.54 5.82 13.74
C VAL A 10 11.77 5.32 12.96
N LYS A 11 12.94 5.21 13.60
CA LYS A 11 14.13 4.65 12.95
C LYS A 11 13.96 3.20 12.50
N SER A 12 13.17 2.41 13.23
CA SER A 12 12.89 1.00 12.89
C SER A 12 11.72 0.81 11.91
N SER A 13 10.67 1.65 11.99
CA SER A 13 9.41 1.46 11.28
C SER A 13 9.10 2.53 10.22
N LYS A 14 9.97 3.54 10.06
CA LYS A 14 9.83 4.74 9.20
C LYS A 14 8.68 5.69 9.56
N THR A 15 7.57 5.17 10.08
CA THR A 15 6.39 5.93 10.50
C THR A 15 5.79 5.31 11.76
N VAL A 16 5.24 6.15 12.65
CA VAL A 16 4.55 5.78 13.88
C VAL A 16 3.20 6.50 13.93
N LEU A 17 2.13 5.77 14.20
CA LEU A 17 0.79 6.32 14.46
C LEU A 17 0.55 6.40 15.97
N VAL A 18 0.17 7.57 16.45
CA VAL A 18 -0.16 7.86 17.84
C VAL A 18 -1.68 7.87 17.98
N MET A 19 -2.18 7.04 18.90
CA MET A 19 -3.60 6.88 19.19
C MET A 19 -3.93 7.53 20.54
N GLU A 20 -5.03 8.28 20.61
CA GLU A 20 -5.61 8.80 21.85
C GLU A 20 -7.08 8.38 21.91
N ASN A 21 -7.51 7.75 22.99
CA ASN A 21 -8.90 7.23 23.13
C ASN A 21 -9.35 6.34 21.96
N ASN A 22 -8.46 5.48 21.46
CA ASN A 22 -8.67 4.63 20.28
C ASN A 22 -8.89 5.39 18.96
N GLU A 23 -8.60 6.68 18.90
CA GLU A 23 -8.66 7.48 17.69
C GLU A 23 -7.25 7.93 17.25
N PRO A 24 -6.97 7.97 15.92
CA PRO A 24 -5.75 8.55 15.39
C PRO A 24 -5.60 10.02 15.81
N SER A 25 -4.55 10.33 16.56
CA SER A 25 -4.26 11.70 17.01
C SER A 25 -3.12 12.33 16.20
N MET A 26 -2.01 11.61 16.03
CA MET A 26 -0.82 12.14 15.35
C MET A 26 -0.08 11.07 14.56
N VAL A 27 0.52 11.45 13.43
CA VAL A 27 1.48 10.62 12.69
C VAL A 27 2.87 11.24 12.84
N VAL A 28 3.85 10.42 13.23
CA VAL A 28 5.26 10.81 13.34
C VAL A 28 6.05 10.04 12.29
N MET A 29 6.79 10.74 11.45
CA MET A 29 7.64 10.15 10.41
C MET A 29 8.88 10.99 10.17
N ASP A 30 9.87 10.41 9.50
CA ASP A 30 11.06 11.15 9.08
C ASP A 30 10.70 12.27 8.08
N TYR A 31 11.38 13.40 8.22
CA TYR A 31 11.12 14.58 7.40
C TYR A 31 11.28 14.32 5.90
N GLU A 32 12.27 13.51 5.50
CA GLU A 32 12.47 13.15 4.10
C GLU A 32 11.31 12.29 3.55
N VAL A 33 10.72 11.43 4.38
CA VAL A 33 9.53 10.65 4.01
C VAL A 33 8.34 11.59 3.79
N TYR A 34 8.10 12.51 4.73
CA TYR A 34 7.07 13.53 4.60
C TYR A 34 7.27 14.40 3.35
N LYS A 35 8.48 14.90 3.13
CA LYS A 35 8.83 15.76 2.00
C LYS A 35 8.57 15.07 0.67
N ASN A 36 8.92 13.79 0.55
CA ASN A 36 8.68 13.00 -0.66
C ASN A 36 7.17 12.79 -0.91
N LEU A 37 6.37 12.55 0.14
CA LEU A 37 4.92 12.43 0.03
C LEU A 37 4.26 13.75 -0.36
N ALA A 38 4.61 14.84 0.34
CA ALA A 38 4.10 16.17 0.05
C ALA A 38 4.50 16.67 -1.35
N SER A 39 5.64 16.24 -1.86
CA SER A 39 6.08 16.59 -3.22
C SER A 39 5.33 15.84 -4.32
N GLN A 40 4.63 14.74 -4.00
CA GLN A 40 3.77 14.02 -4.95
C GLN A 40 2.39 14.68 -5.16
N GLU A 41 2.02 15.64 -4.31
CA GLU A 41 0.75 16.38 -4.43
C GLU A 41 0.72 17.39 -5.59
N GLN A 42 1.86 17.64 -6.24
CA GLN A 42 1.85 18.24 -7.56
C GLN A 42 1.74 17.10 -8.57
N PRO A 43 0.55 16.85 -9.17
CA PRO A 43 0.51 16.01 -10.35
C PRO A 43 1.46 16.67 -11.34
N ALA A 44 2.58 15.98 -11.63
CA ALA A 44 3.42 16.36 -12.75
C ALA A 44 2.45 16.51 -13.92
N LYS A 45 2.28 17.75 -14.43
CA LYS A 45 1.56 17.97 -15.67
C LYS A 45 2.31 17.13 -16.69
N VAL A 46 1.78 15.95 -16.98
CA VAL A 46 2.24 15.12 -18.08
C VAL A 46 1.84 15.88 -19.34
N GLN A 47 2.65 16.87 -19.71
CA GLN A 47 2.66 17.40 -21.07
C GLN A 47 3.25 16.28 -21.91
N VAL A 48 2.36 15.46 -22.48
CA VAL A 48 2.72 14.57 -23.57
C VAL A 48 3.14 15.46 -24.74
N ARG A 49 4.42 15.83 -24.77
CA ARG A 49 5.04 16.42 -25.95
C ARG A 49 5.19 15.30 -26.97
N HIS A 50 4.19 15.18 -27.85
CA HIS A 50 4.39 14.50 -29.13
C HIS A 50 5.24 15.41 -30.01
N GLU A 51 6.54 15.42 -29.78
CA GLU A 51 7.52 15.92 -30.75
C GLU A 51 8.33 14.73 -31.24
N GLY A 52 8.26 14.53 -32.55
CA GLY A 52 8.81 13.37 -33.22
C GLY A 52 10.33 13.36 -33.31
N ASN A 53 10.84 12.15 -33.54
CA ASN A 53 12.15 11.79 -34.09
C ASN A 53 13.42 12.30 -33.38
N GLY A 54 14.08 11.38 -32.69
CA GLY A 54 15.50 11.53 -32.34
C GLY A 54 16.08 10.44 -31.44
N HIS A 55 16.23 9.22 -31.95
CA HIS A 55 17.19 8.16 -31.56
C HIS A 55 17.55 7.95 -30.06
N HIS A 56 16.86 6.96 -29.50
CA HIS A 56 17.29 5.92 -28.54
C HIS A 56 18.75 5.91 -28.03
N ASN A 57 18.92 6.10 -26.72
CA ASN A 57 19.65 5.14 -25.89
C ASN A 57 19.27 5.30 -24.40
N GLY A 58 18.65 4.26 -23.84
CA GLY A 58 18.18 4.24 -22.44
C GLY A 58 17.07 3.20 -22.26
N VAL A 59 17.48 1.93 -22.22
CA VAL A 59 16.67 0.71 -22.12
C VAL A 59 15.52 0.84 -21.10
N LEU A 60 14.28 0.80 -21.59
CA LEU A 60 13.08 0.44 -20.82
C LEU A 60 12.79 -1.05 -21.09
N PRO A 61 12.87 -1.94 -20.08
CA PRO A 61 12.17 -3.22 -20.15
C PRO A 61 10.89 -3.06 -19.31
N LYS A 62 9.80 -2.61 -19.93
CA LYS A 62 8.49 -2.54 -19.27
C LYS A 62 7.39 -3.05 -20.20
N GLN A 63 7.45 -4.35 -20.50
CA GLN A 63 6.28 -5.09 -20.97
C GLN A 63 6.03 -6.39 -20.19
N ASN A 64 7.02 -6.98 -19.50
CA ASN A 64 6.82 -8.23 -18.74
C ASN A 64 6.05 -8.07 -17.40
N ASN A 65 6.15 -6.93 -16.72
CA ASN A 65 5.59 -6.83 -15.36
C ASN A 65 4.05 -6.76 -15.31
N ARG A 66 3.39 -6.53 -16.44
CA ARG A 66 1.92 -6.38 -16.46
C ARG A 66 1.20 -7.72 -16.39
N GLU A 67 1.77 -8.76 -16.99
CA GLU A 67 1.21 -10.12 -16.94
C GLU A 67 1.41 -10.72 -15.54
N GLU A 68 2.58 -10.50 -14.93
CA GLU A 68 2.85 -10.88 -13.53
C GLU A 68 1.91 -10.17 -12.55
N GLU A 69 1.64 -8.88 -12.75
CA GLU A 69 0.70 -8.12 -11.91
C GLU A 69 -0.74 -8.65 -12.04
N ILE A 70 -1.16 -9.03 -13.25
CA ILE A 70 -2.48 -9.64 -13.49
C ILE A 70 -2.59 -11.01 -12.79
N GLU A 71 -1.56 -11.85 -12.89
CA GLU A 71 -1.53 -13.16 -12.24
C GLU A 71 -1.61 -13.02 -10.71
N ILE A 72 -0.88 -12.06 -10.13
CA ILE A 72 -0.94 -11.78 -8.69
C ILE A 72 -2.35 -11.33 -8.28
N LEU A 73 -2.99 -10.47 -9.06
CA LEU A 73 -4.36 -10.01 -8.80
C LEU A 73 -5.38 -11.15 -8.88
N GLU A 74 -5.27 -12.02 -9.88
CA GLU A 74 -6.12 -13.20 -10.03
C GLU A 74 -5.95 -14.16 -8.85
N ARG A 75 -4.70 -14.38 -8.41
CA ARG A 75 -4.40 -15.20 -7.25
C ARG A 75 -5.02 -14.63 -5.97
N ILE A 76 -4.86 -13.33 -5.73
CA ILE A 76 -5.45 -12.66 -4.56
C ILE A 76 -6.97 -12.79 -4.57
N ASN A 77 -7.62 -12.58 -5.72
CA ASN A 77 -9.08 -12.73 -5.82
C ASN A 77 -9.55 -14.15 -5.51
N LYS A 78 -8.80 -15.16 -5.94
CA LYS A 78 -9.11 -16.56 -5.63
C LYS A 78 -8.95 -16.88 -4.14
N GLU A 79 -7.89 -16.37 -3.51
CA GLU A 79 -7.65 -16.53 -2.07
C GLU A 79 -8.76 -15.84 -1.25
N ILE A 80 -9.18 -14.63 -1.65
CA ILE A 80 -10.31 -13.92 -1.02
C ILE A 80 -11.61 -14.73 -1.11
N LEU A 81 -11.91 -15.34 -2.27
CA LEU A 81 -13.11 -16.16 -2.43
C LEU A 81 -13.07 -17.40 -1.53
N ALA A 82 -11.94 -18.10 -1.48
CA ALA A 82 -11.79 -19.27 -0.62
C ALA A 82 -11.97 -18.94 0.87
N LEU A 83 -11.45 -17.79 1.31
CA LEU A 83 -11.64 -17.32 2.69
C LEU A 83 -13.10 -16.96 2.99
N LYS A 84 -13.82 -16.36 2.04
CA LYS A 84 -15.25 -16.09 2.20
C LYS A 84 -16.06 -17.37 2.37
N ASP A 85 -15.78 -18.38 1.54
CA ASP A 85 -16.47 -19.67 1.62
C ASP A 85 -16.16 -20.40 2.94
N GLU A 86 -14.94 -20.27 3.49
CA GLU A 86 -14.59 -20.81 4.80
C GLU A 86 -15.34 -20.10 5.93
N ILE A 87 -15.35 -18.76 5.93
CA ILE A 87 -16.08 -17.97 6.92
C ILE A 87 -17.57 -18.32 6.89
N GLU A 88 -18.19 -18.43 5.72
CA GLU A 88 -19.61 -18.78 5.59
C GLU A 88 -19.91 -20.18 6.15
N ARG A 89 -19.00 -21.15 5.96
CA ARG A 89 -19.13 -22.48 6.58
C ARG A 89 -19.02 -22.42 8.10
N GLU A 90 -17.99 -21.76 8.61
CA GLU A 90 -17.77 -21.63 10.06
C GLU A 90 -18.95 -20.92 10.75
N GLU A 91 -19.47 -19.85 10.15
CA GLU A 91 -20.65 -19.15 10.67
C GLU A 91 -21.90 -20.04 10.65
N LYS A 92 -22.12 -20.80 9.58
CA LYS A 92 -23.25 -21.71 9.48
C LYS A 92 -23.17 -22.85 10.50
N ASP A 93 -21.99 -23.43 10.70
CA ASP A 93 -21.78 -24.50 11.67
C ASP A 93 -21.93 -23.97 13.11
N LEU A 94 -21.53 -22.72 13.37
CA LEU A 94 -21.74 -22.06 14.66
C LEU A 94 -23.23 -21.79 14.93
N VAL A 95 -24.00 -21.40 13.90
CA VAL A 95 -25.46 -21.22 14.02
C VAL A 95 -26.16 -22.55 14.31
N VAL A 96 -25.75 -23.65 13.65
CA VAL A 96 -26.34 -24.98 13.86
C VAL A 96 -25.97 -25.57 15.23
N ALA A 97 -24.84 -25.19 15.84
CA ALA A 97 -24.41 -25.68 17.14
C ALA A 97 -25.12 -25.00 18.34
N ILE A 98 -25.89 -23.93 18.10
CA ILE A 98 -26.57 -23.13 19.14
C ILE A 98 -28.09 -23.42 19.19
N ASP A 99 -28.64 -24.15 18.22
CA ASP A 99 -30.00 -24.73 18.23
C ASP A 99 -30.01 -26.17 18.78
#